data_AF-A0A1H0BBC1-F1
#
_entry.id   AF-A0A1H0BBC1-F1
#
_cell.length_a   1.000
_cell.length_b   1.000
_cell.length_c   1.000
_cell.angle_alpha   90.00
_cell.angle_beta   90.00
_cell.angle_gamma   90.00
#
_symmetry.space_group_name_H-M   'P 1'
#
loop_
_entity.id
_entity.type
_entity.pdbx_description
1 polymer ?
#
loop_
_entity_poly.entity_id
_entity_poly.type
_entity_poly.pdbx_seq_one_letter_code
_entity_poly.pdbx_strand_id
1 'polypeptide(L)'
;MIELNFTFFIQLVNFLIALLVLNLILYRPIRGIMRKRAELMSSRMEEIEKFTSAAEEKLGSYESALDEARKKAQEVRGQLKEEGYVEEKALLSAAMSEAAEVIKAARAKFEQEKSAALKSLEAKVNDYAAKVASKILGEA
;
A
#
# COMPACT_ATOMS: atom_id res chain seq x y z
N MET A 1 -50.49 -58.77 -63.41
CA MET A 1 -49.23 -59.34 -62.90
C MET A 1 -48.17 -58.27 -63.02
N ILE A 2 -47.25 -58.16 -62.07
CA ILE A 2 -46.14 -57.21 -62.18
C ILE A 2 -45.21 -57.77 -63.25
N GLU A 3 -45.32 -57.26 -64.48
CA GLU A 3 -44.37 -57.59 -65.52
C GLU A 3 -43.10 -56.79 -65.27
N LEU A 4 -42.04 -57.50 -64.87
CA LEU A 4 -40.68 -56.98 -64.75
C LEU A 4 -40.12 -56.71 -66.16
N ASN A 5 -40.57 -55.62 -66.75
CA ASN A 5 -40.12 -55.14 -68.06
C ASN A 5 -38.86 -54.28 -67.92
N PHE A 6 -38.07 -54.16 -68.99
CA PHE A 6 -36.83 -53.34 -69.03
C PHE A 6 -37.04 -51.90 -68.53
N THR A 7 -38.24 -51.33 -68.75
CA THR A 7 -38.66 -50.03 -68.25
C THR A 7 -38.62 -49.91 -66.72
N PHE A 8 -38.93 -50.99 -65.98
CA PHE A 8 -38.85 -51.00 -64.52
C PHE A 8 -37.40 -50.82 -64.04
N PHE A 9 -36.44 -51.49 -64.70
CA PHE A 9 -35.02 -51.31 -64.41
C PHE A 9 -34.53 -49.90 -64.73
N ILE A 10 -34.97 -49.31 -65.85
CA ILE A 10 -34.66 -47.91 -66.18
C ILE A 10 -35.23 -46.96 -65.12
N GLN A 11 -36.46 -47.19 -64.66
CA GLN A 11 -37.11 -46.37 -63.64
C GLN A 11 -36.42 -46.50 -62.28
N LEU A 12 -35.96 -47.71 -61.92
CA LEU A 12 -35.17 -47.95 -60.71
C LEU A 12 -33.82 -47.21 -60.76
N VAL A 13 -33.12 -47.25 -61.90
CA VAL A 13 -31.87 -46.52 -62.08
C VAL A 13 -32.11 -45.01 -61.98
N ASN A 14 -33.16 -44.47 -62.61
CA ASN A 14 -33.52 -43.06 -62.49
C ASN A 14 -33.85 -42.66 -61.04
N PHE A 15 -34.56 -43.51 -60.30
CA PHE A 15 -34.84 -43.27 -58.88
C PHE A 15 -33.56 -43.25 -58.04
N LEU A 16 -32.64 -44.18 -58.27
CA LEU A 16 -31.34 -44.22 -57.57
C LEU A 16 -30.48 -42.99 -57.90
N ILE A 17 -30.46 -42.55 -59.16
CA ILE A 17 -29.76 -41.33 -59.58
C ILE A 17 -30.39 -40.11 -58.89
N ALA A 18 -31.72 -39.98 -58.88
CA ALA A 18 -32.41 -38.89 -58.20
C ALA A 18 -32.13 -38.90 -56.69
N LEU A 19 -32.07 -40.07 -56.05
CA LEU A 19 -31.73 -40.21 -54.64
C LEU A 19 -30.29 -39.79 -54.35
N LEU A 20 -29.33 -40.18 -55.20
CA LEU A 20 -27.94 -39.74 -55.07
C LEU A 20 -27.79 -38.22 -55.24
N VAL A 21 -28.47 -37.64 -56.23
CA VAL A 21 -28.49 -36.19 -56.47
C VAL A 21 -29.11 -35.47 -55.27
N LEU A 22 -30.23 -35.96 -54.74
CA LEU A 22 -30.89 -35.37 -53.57
C LEU A 22 -30.02 -35.47 -52.31
N ASN A 23 -29.32 -36.58 -52.11
CA ASN A 23 -28.39 -36.75 -50.99
C ASN A 23 -27.22 -35.76 -51.08
N LEU A 24 -26.68 -35.57 -52.29
CA LEU A 24 -25.57 -34.64 -52.52
C LEU A 24 -26.00 -33.17 -52.39
N ILE A 25 -27.17 -32.81 -52.92
CA ILE A 25 -27.64 -31.42 -52.98
C ILE A 25 -28.34 -30.96 -51.70
N LEU A 26 -29.09 -31.83 -51.00
CA LEU A 26 -29.90 -31.43 -49.84
C LEU A 26 -29.32 -31.92 -48.51
N TYR A 27 -29.07 -33.22 -48.38
CA TYR A 27 -28.69 -33.80 -47.09
C TYR A 27 -27.30 -33.34 -46.62
N ARG A 28 -26.33 -33.25 -47.53
CA ARG A 28 -24.98 -32.74 -47.21
C ARG A 28 -24.97 -31.29 -46.68
N PRO A 29 -25.56 -30.29 -47.37
CA PRO A 29 -25.54 -28.92 -46.87
C PRO A 29 -26.38 -28.72 -45.61
N ILE A 30 -27.53 -29.39 -45.48
CA ILE A 30 -28.35 -29.31 -44.26
C ILE A 30 -27.57 -29.79 -43.04
N ARG A 31 -26.89 -30.94 -43.15
CA ARG A 31 -26.03 -31.45 -42.07
C ARG A 31 -24.87 -30.51 -41.76
N GLY A 32 -24.28 -29.88 -42.78
CA GLY A 32 -23.23 -28.87 -42.61
C GLY A 32 -23.71 -27.64 -41.83
N ILE A 33 -24.88 -27.11 -42.15
CA ILE A 33 -25.47 -25.94 -41.46
C ILE A 33 -25.81 -26.29 -40.00
N MET A 34 -26.39 -27.46 -39.75
CA MET A 34 -26.67 -27.92 -38.39
C MET A 34 -25.40 -28.04 -37.55
N ARG A 35 -24.33 -28.62 -38.12
CA ARG A 35 -23.04 -28.75 -37.43
C ARG A 35 -22.41 -27.39 -37.16
N LYS A 36 -22.42 -26.49 -38.15
CA LYS A 36 -21.91 -25.11 -38.01
C LYS A 36 -22.67 -24.33 -36.94
N ARG A 37 -23.99 -24.50 -36.84
CA ARG A 37 -24.80 -23.87 -35.79
C ARG A 37 -24.47 -24.42 -34.40
N ALA A 38 -24.32 -25.74 -34.28
CA ALA A 38 -23.93 -26.37 -33.02
C ALA A 38 -22.52 -25.92 -32.58
N GLU A 39 -21.57 -25.88 -33.51
CA GLU A 39 -20.19 -25.46 -33.27
C GLU A 39 -20.10 -23.98 -32.88
N LEU A 40 -20.83 -23.09 -33.57
CA LEU A 40 -20.93 -21.68 -33.18
C LEU A 40 -21.53 -21.50 -31.79
N MET A 41 -22.57 -22.27 -31.44
CA MET A 41 -23.18 -22.18 -30.12
C MET A 41 -22.21 -22.64 -29.03
N SER A 42 -21.54 -23.77 -29.26
CA SER A 42 -20.53 -24.32 -28.35
C SER A 42 -19.36 -23.34 -28.17
N SER A 43 -18.83 -22.77 -29.25
CA SER A 43 -17.71 -21.86 -29.20
C SER A 43 -18.06 -20.57 -28.45
N ARG A 44 -19.28 -20.05 -28.65
CA ARG A 44 -19.77 -18.88 -27.94
C ARG A 44 -19.93 -19.16 -26.45
N MET A 45 -20.43 -20.34 -26.08
CA MET A 45 -20.57 -20.71 -24.67
C MET A 45 -19.20 -20.84 -24.00
N GLU A 46 -18.24 -21.48 -24.67
CA GLU A 46 -16.86 -21.61 -24.18
C GLU A 46 -16.16 -20.24 -24.06
N GLU A 47 -16.39 -19.34 -25.01
CA GLU A 47 -15.88 -17.96 -24.96
C GLU A 47 -16.46 -17.18 -23.78
N ILE A 48 -17.77 -17.32 -23.52
CA ILE A 48 -18.43 -16.72 -22.36
C ILE A 48 -17.85 -17.29 -21.06
N GLU A 49 -17.72 -18.60 -20.94
CA GLU A 49 -17.22 -19.26 -19.73
C GLU A 49 -15.76 -18.86 -19.43
N LYS A 50 -14.92 -18.80 -20.47
CA LYS A 50 -13.54 -18.30 -20.34
C LYS A 50 -13.52 -16.83 -19.93
N PHE A 51 -14.39 -16.00 -20.50
CA PHE A 51 -14.47 -14.59 -20.14
C PHE A 51 -14.92 -14.40 -18.69
N THR A 52 -15.94 -15.12 -18.24
CA THR A 52 -16.41 -15.04 -16.85
C THR A 52 -15.36 -15.55 -15.88
N SER A 53 -14.72 -16.69 -16.16
CA SER A 53 -13.65 -17.23 -15.32
C SER A 53 -12.46 -16.27 -15.22
N ALA A 54 -12.02 -15.70 -16.35
CA ALA A 54 -10.92 -14.73 -16.35
C ALA A 54 -11.30 -13.42 -15.64
N ALA A 55 -12.58 -13.00 -15.71
CA ALA A 55 -13.07 -11.83 -14.99
C ALA A 55 -13.10 -12.07 -13.48
N GLU A 56 -13.60 -13.22 -13.04
CA GLU A 56 -13.61 -13.64 -11.63
C GLU A 56 -12.19 -13.76 -11.07
N GLU A 57 -11.27 -14.38 -11.81
CA GLU A 57 -9.87 -14.48 -11.42
C GLU A 57 -9.23 -13.09 -11.27
N LYS A 58 -9.46 -12.19 -12.23
CA LYS A 58 -8.96 -10.81 -12.16
C LYS A 58 -9.55 -10.06 -10.98
N LEU A 59 -10.86 -10.17 -10.73
CA LEU A 59 -11.50 -9.54 -9.58
C LEU A 59 -10.92 -10.08 -8.26
N GLY A 60 -10.78 -11.40 -8.12
CA GLY A 60 -10.17 -12.00 -6.94
C GLY A 60 -8.72 -11.56 -6.73
N SER A 61 -7.92 -11.49 -7.79
CA SER A 61 -6.55 -10.98 -7.73
C SER A 61 -6.48 -9.51 -7.31
N TYR A 62 -7.43 -8.70 -7.80
CA TYR A 62 -7.52 -7.27 -7.49
C TYR A 62 -7.93 -7.04 -6.04
N GLU A 63 -8.94 -7.77 -5.55
CA GLU A 63 -9.37 -7.73 -4.15
C GLU A 63 -8.24 -8.16 -3.22
N SER A 64 -7.53 -9.25 -3.55
CA SER A 64 -6.37 -9.71 -2.78
C SER A 64 -5.25 -8.68 -2.74
N ALA A 65 -4.91 -8.07 -3.87
CA ALA A 65 -3.89 -7.01 -3.94
C ALA A 65 -4.30 -5.77 -3.14
N LEU A 66 -5.59 -5.42 -3.16
CA LEU A 66 -6.12 -4.27 -2.42
C LEU A 66 -6.09 -4.51 -0.90
N ASP A 67 -6.42 -5.71 -0.46
CA ASP A 67 -6.30 -6.09 0.96
C ASP A 67 -4.85 -6.18 1.42
N GLU A 68 -3.95 -6.68 0.59
CA GLU A 68 -2.51 -6.67 0.89
C GLU A 68 -1.97 -5.24 0.99
N ALA A 69 -2.37 -4.35 0.06
CA ALA A 69 -2.01 -2.94 0.11
C ALA A 69 -2.53 -2.25 1.37
N ARG A 70 -3.76 -2.54 1.80
CA ARG A 70 -4.33 -2.03 3.06
C ARG A 70 -3.56 -2.52 4.27
N LYS A 71 -3.19 -3.79 4.33
CA LYS A 71 -2.37 -4.36 5.42
C LYS A 71 -0.99 -3.67 5.48
N LYS A 72 -0.29 -3.56 4.34
CA LYS A 72 0.99 -2.84 4.26
C LYS A 72 0.85 -1.39 4.69
N ALA A 73 -0.21 -0.70 4.28
CA ALA A 73 -0.46 0.68 4.69
C ALA A 73 -0.68 0.81 6.20
N GLN A 74 -1.40 -0.13 6.83
CA GLN A 74 -1.57 -0.15 8.28
C GLN A 74 -0.25 -0.45 9.01
N GLU A 75 0.55 -1.37 8.49
CA GLU A 75 1.86 -1.71 9.04
C GLU A 75 2.83 -0.52 8.98
N VAL A 76 2.94 0.12 7.81
CA VAL A 76 3.78 1.33 7.63
C VAL A 76 3.31 2.46 8.53
N ARG A 77 2.00 2.69 8.64
CA ARG A 77 1.46 3.69 9.58
C ARG A 77 1.78 3.36 11.03
N GLY A 78 1.76 2.08 11.40
CA GLY A 78 2.15 1.61 12.74
C GLY A 78 3.63 1.86 13.00
N GLN A 79 4.49 1.50 12.06
CA GLN A 79 5.94 1.71 12.14
C GLN A 79 6.29 3.19 12.27
N LEU A 80 5.75 4.05 11.39
CA LEU A 80 5.99 5.50 11.44
C LEU A 80 5.51 6.13 12.75
N LYS A 81 4.41 5.61 13.33
CA LYS A 81 3.91 6.10 14.61
C LYS A 81 4.86 5.73 15.76
N GLU A 82 5.36 4.50 15.76
CA GLU A 82 6.34 4.04 16.75
C GLU A 82 7.67 4.79 16.62
N GLU A 83 8.19 4.94 15.40
CA GLU A 83 9.37 5.76 15.11
C GLU A 83 9.19 7.19 15.60
N GLY A 84 8.02 7.80 15.32
CA GLY A 84 7.69 9.14 15.81
C GLY A 84 7.67 9.24 17.33
N TYR A 85 7.14 8.25 18.05
CA TYR A 85 7.18 8.23 19.52
C TYR A 85 8.60 8.07 20.07
N VAL A 86 9.43 7.24 19.43
CA VAL A 86 10.83 7.06 19.82
C VAL A 86 11.61 8.35 19.63
N GLU A 87 11.42 9.02 18.48
CA GLU A 87 12.07 10.29 18.17
C GLU A 87 11.60 11.41 19.10
N GLU A 88 10.29 11.52 19.35
CA GLU A 88 9.72 12.47 20.31
C GLU A 88 10.33 12.29 21.71
N LYS A 89 10.40 11.03 22.18
CA LYS A 89 10.98 10.71 23.49
C LYS A 89 12.47 11.03 23.54
N ALA A 90 13.21 10.74 22.48
CA ALA A 90 14.64 11.07 22.39
C ALA A 90 14.86 12.59 22.42
N LEU A 91 14.07 13.35 21.64
CA LEU A 91 14.12 14.80 21.59
C LEU A 91 13.76 15.43 22.95
N LEU A 92 12.69 14.95 23.59
CA LEU A 92 12.28 15.42 24.91
C LEU A 92 13.36 15.14 25.96
N SER A 93 13.94 13.93 25.95
CA SER A 93 15.03 13.57 26.86
C SER A 93 16.28 14.44 26.65
N ALA A 94 16.64 14.72 25.39
CA ALA A 94 17.76 15.60 25.07
C ALA A 94 17.50 17.03 25.56
N ALA A 95 16.31 17.58 25.30
CA ALA A 95 15.92 18.91 25.76
C ALA A 95 15.89 19.00 27.30
N MET A 96 15.43 17.97 28.00
CA MET A 96 15.47 17.91 29.47
C MET A 96 16.90 17.87 30.01
N SER A 97 17.79 17.11 29.37
CA SER A 97 19.21 17.06 29.73
C SER A 97 19.90 18.41 29.51
N GLU A 98 19.64 19.06 28.38
CA GLU A 98 20.18 20.37 28.07
C GLU A 98 19.69 21.44 29.06
N ALA A 99 18.39 21.44 29.38
CA ALA A 99 17.83 22.32 30.40
C ALA A 99 18.48 22.08 31.78
N ALA A 100 18.74 20.83 32.16
CA ALA A 100 19.42 20.51 33.41
C ALA A 100 20.86 21.04 33.45
N GLU A 101 21.60 20.90 32.35
CA GLU A 101 22.96 21.45 32.21
C GLU A 101 22.96 22.99 32.27
N VAL A 102 22.01 23.65 31.61
CA VAL A 102 21.85 25.12 31.68
C VAL A 102 21.60 25.58 33.12
N ILE A 103 20.68 24.92 33.84
CA ILE A 103 20.38 25.24 35.24
C ILE A 103 21.62 25.02 36.13
N LYS A 104 22.35 23.93 35.91
CA LYS A 104 23.58 23.63 36.65
C LYS A 104 24.66 24.68 36.40
N ALA A 105 24.87 25.07 35.15
CA ALA A 105 25.80 26.14 34.78
C ALA A 105 25.39 27.50 35.37
N ALA A 106 24.10 27.83 35.35
CA ALA A 106 23.57 29.06 35.95
C ALA A 106 23.81 29.09 37.48
N ARG A 107 23.56 27.98 38.18
CA ARG A 107 23.86 27.86 39.62
C ARG A 107 25.35 28.00 39.92
N ALA A 108 26.22 27.40 39.11
CA ALA A 108 27.67 27.53 39.27
C ALA A 108 28.15 28.97 39.08
N LYS A 109 27.63 29.69 38.07
CA LYS A 109 27.91 31.11 37.86
C LYS A 109 27.41 31.96 39.03
N PHE A 110 26.19 31.71 39.51
CA PHE A 110 25.63 32.43 40.65
C PHE A 110 26.49 32.27 41.92
N GLU A 111 26.97 31.07 42.22
CA GLU A 111 27.83 30.85 43.39
C GLU A 111 29.20 31.54 43.24
N GLN A 112 29.77 31.56 42.02
CA GLN A 112 30.98 32.34 41.75
C GLN A 112 30.76 33.85 41.94
N GLU A 113 29.68 34.39 41.39
CA GLU A 113 29.31 35.81 41.55
C GLU A 113 29.08 36.18 43.01
N LYS A 114 28.39 35.32 43.77
CA LYS A 114 28.19 35.49 45.21
C LYS A 114 29.52 35.51 45.97
N SER A 115 30.43 34.57 45.68
CA SER A 115 31.76 34.55 46.30
C SER A 115 32.57 35.79 45.98
N ALA A 116 32.53 36.25 44.73
CA ALA A 116 33.21 37.49 44.30
C ALA A 116 32.61 38.73 44.98
N ALA A 117 31.28 38.81 45.10
CA ALA A 117 30.59 39.90 45.79
C ALA A 117 30.93 39.94 47.28
N LEU A 118 30.97 38.79 47.96
CA LEU A 118 31.39 38.70 49.36
C LEU A 118 32.82 39.18 49.57
N LYS A 119 33.77 38.75 48.74
CA LYS A 119 35.17 39.23 48.80
C LYS A 119 35.28 40.74 48.58
N SER A 120 34.51 41.28 47.64
CA SER A 120 34.45 42.73 47.39
C SER A 120 33.86 43.48 48.59
N LEU A 121 32.85 42.90 49.25
CA LEU A 121 32.25 43.47 50.45
C LEU A 121 33.24 43.48 51.61
N GLU A 122 33.97 42.38 51.87
CA GLU A 122 35.02 42.31 52.89
C GLU A 122 36.13 43.34 52.66
N ALA A 123 36.59 43.51 51.42
CA ALA A 123 37.56 44.53 51.07
C ALA A 123 37.04 45.95 51.37
N LYS A 124 35.77 46.24 51.04
CA LYS A 124 35.12 47.52 51.36
C LYS A 124 34.95 47.72 52.87
N VAL A 125 34.58 46.68 53.61
CA VAL A 125 34.45 46.74 55.08
C VAL A 125 35.79 47.08 55.73
N ASN A 126 36.90 46.49 55.26
CA ASN A 126 38.24 46.83 55.74
C ASN A 126 38.62 48.30 55.41
N ASP A 127 38.27 48.77 54.21
CA ASP A 127 38.45 50.18 53.81
C ASP A 127 37.63 51.14 54.69
N TYR A 128 36.36 50.80 55.00
CA TYR A 128 35.52 51.59 55.89
C TYR A 128 36.04 51.54 57.34
N ALA A 129 36.50 50.38 57.81
CA ALA A 129 37.10 50.23 59.14
C ALA A 129 38.40 51.03 59.27
N ALA A 130 39.24 51.05 58.24
CA ALA A 130 40.44 51.88 58.19
C ALA A 130 40.10 53.38 58.20
N LYS A 131 39.07 53.81 57.45
CA LYS A 131 38.58 55.19 57.46
C LYS A 131 37.96 55.61 58.80
N VAL A 132 37.27 54.70 59.49
CA VAL A 132 36.72 54.96 60.82
C VAL A 132 37.84 54.99 61.86
N ALA A 133 38.79 54.04 61.80
CA ALA A 133 39.96 54.02 62.66
C ALA A 133 40.82 55.27 62.48
N SER A 134 41.05 55.74 61.25
CA SER A 134 41.77 57.00 61.00
C SER A 134 41.02 58.21 61.57
N LYS A 135 39.68 58.21 61.49
CA LYS A 135 38.85 59.30 62.03
C LYS A 135 38.76 59.28 63.57
N ILE A 136 38.98 58.13 64.20
CA ILE A 136 39.05 57.97 65.66
C ILE A 136 40.48 58.19 66.20
N LEU A 137 41.52 57.80 65.44
CA LEU A 137 42.92 57.93 65.84
C LEU A 137 43.60 59.25 65.41
N GLY A 138 43.01 60.09 64.56
CA GLY A 138 43.64 61.35 64.18
C GLY A 138 42.81 62.29 63.31
N GLU A 139 42.08 63.19 63.98
CA GLU A 139 42.21 64.63 63.78
C GLU A 139 42.53 65.20 65.18
N ALA A 140 43.78 65.52 65.54
CA ALA A 140 44.54 66.72 65.16
C ALA A 140 44.67 67.06 63.68
#